data_AF-A0A0F9R2S5-F1
#
_entry.id   AF-A0A0F9R2S5-F1
#
_cell.length_a   1.000
_cell.length_b   1.000
_cell.length_c   1.000
_cell.angle_alpha   90.00
_cell.angle_beta   90.00
_cell.angle_gamma   90.00
#
_symmetry.space_group_name_H-M   'P 1'
#
loop_
_entity.id
_entity.type
_entity.pdbx_description
1 polymer ?
#
loop_
_entity_poly.entity_id
_entity_poly.type
_entity_poly.pdbx_seq_one_letter_code
_entity_poly.pdbx_strand_id
1 'polypeptide(L)'
;VVNVASGSGLFGSTEPLPYITSKFAVVGLSEALFSRLKNLGINVSVIVPTIINTAIWNTSTIKISPKLLKDFGKKKIDKVYDELREGLSKLGMSSDRAVRKYIRGIKKNQLYIFDNKSLLDILSLKGRDLQEYENFLVEYQGTNAKNMMEIFHKHGINIEDYN
;
A
#
# COMPACT_ATOMS: atom_id res chain seq x y z
N VAL A 1 16.15 14.15 -7.86
CA VAL A 1 14.92 13.44 -8.33
C VAL A 1 14.26 12.78 -7.13
N VAL A 2 12.94 12.86 -7.01
CA VAL A 2 12.20 12.19 -5.93
C VAL A 2 11.00 11.46 -6.54
N ASN A 3 10.95 10.15 -6.35
CA ASN A 3 9.85 9.32 -6.81
C ASN A 3 9.05 8.79 -5.61
N VAL A 4 7.72 8.72 -5.73
CA VAL A 4 6.84 8.21 -4.68
C VAL A 4 6.35 6.81 -5.04
N ALA A 5 6.89 5.80 -4.35
CA ALA A 5 6.49 4.40 -4.47
C ALA A 5 5.34 4.07 -3.49
N SER A 6 5.45 2.94 -2.80
CA SER A 6 4.54 2.38 -1.79
C SER A 6 5.27 1.25 -1.05
N GLY A 7 4.85 0.88 0.16
CA GLY A 7 5.23 -0.39 0.77
C GLY A 7 4.90 -1.58 -0.15
N SER A 8 3.81 -1.48 -0.93
CA SER A 8 3.45 -2.42 -2.01
C SER A 8 4.45 -2.48 -3.16
N GLY A 9 5.44 -1.60 -3.21
CA GLY A 9 6.56 -1.68 -4.14
C GLY A 9 7.69 -2.60 -3.68
N LEU A 10 7.57 -3.20 -2.49
CA LEU A 10 8.61 -4.03 -1.88
C LEU A 10 8.20 -5.49 -1.73
N PHE A 11 6.89 -5.77 -1.56
CA PHE A 11 6.34 -7.11 -1.41
C PHE A 11 4.94 -7.23 -2.04
N GLY A 12 4.48 -8.45 -2.28
CA GLY A 12 3.15 -8.73 -2.83
C GLY A 12 2.03 -8.48 -1.81
N SER A 13 1.65 -7.20 -1.65
CA SER A 13 0.56 -6.79 -0.75
C SER A 13 -0.83 -7.19 -1.28
N THR A 14 -1.89 -6.78 -0.59
CA THR A 14 -3.31 -7.05 -0.92
C THR A 14 -3.90 -6.04 -1.90
N GLU A 15 -3.12 -5.04 -2.31
CA GLU A 15 -3.52 -4.02 -3.28
C GLU A 15 -3.76 -4.59 -4.69
N PRO A 16 -4.47 -3.87 -5.57
CA PRO A 16 -4.69 -4.33 -6.94
C PRO A 16 -3.38 -4.62 -7.68
N LEU A 17 -3.33 -5.73 -8.43
CA LEU A 17 -2.12 -6.16 -9.15
C LEU A 17 -1.47 -5.04 -10.01
N PRO A 18 -2.22 -4.24 -10.80
CA PRO A 18 -1.60 -3.14 -11.56
C PRO A 18 -0.93 -2.10 -10.67
N TYR A 19 -1.50 -1.82 -9.50
CA TYR A 19 -0.92 -0.90 -8.54
C TYR A 19 0.39 -1.46 -7.97
N ILE A 20 0.39 -2.71 -7.49
CA ILE A 20 1.58 -3.39 -6.98
C ILE A 20 2.69 -3.38 -8.03
N THR A 21 2.41 -3.88 -9.24
CA THR A 21 3.38 -3.93 -10.34
C THR A 21 3.96 -2.54 -10.64
N SER A 22 3.11 -1.50 -10.71
CA SER A 22 3.58 -0.14 -10.96
C SER A 22 4.52 0.37 -9.85
N LYS A 23 4.24 0.04 -8.58
CA LYS A 23 5.04 0.51 -7.45
C LYS A 23 6.35 -0.24 -7.32
N PHE A 24 6.40 -1.52 -7.68
CA PHE A 24 7.66 -2.25 -7.87
C PHE A 24 8.51 -1.61 -8.99
N ALA A 25 7.89 -1.28 -10.12
CA ALA A 25 8.58 -0.64 -11.23
C ALA A 25 9.17 0.73 -10.84
N VAL A 26 8.45 1.53 -10.03
CA VAL A 26 8.96 2.81 -9.50
C VAL A 26 10.17 2.61 -8.59
N VAL A 27 10.18 1.58 -7.74
CA VAL A 27 11.34 1.25 -6.90
C VAL A 27 12.55 0.90 -7.77
N GLY A 28 12.42 -0.07 -8.68
CA GLY A 28 13.51 -0.49 -9.57
C GLY A 28 14.02 0.64 -10.47
N LEU A 29 13.12 1.48 -10.99
CA LEU A 29 13.49 2.68 -11.76
C LEU A 29 14.34 3.64 -10.90
N SER A 30 13.95 3.86 -9.65
CA SER A 30 14.65 4.80 -8.76
C SER A 30 16.03 4.29 -8.38
N GLU A 31 16.19 2.99 -8.14
CA GLU A 31 17.50 2.36 -7.90
C GLU A 31 18.40 2.45 -9.12
N ALA A 32 17.87 2.17 -10.32
CA ALA A 32 18.62 2.27 -11.57
C ALA A 32 19.05 3.72 -11.88
N LEU A 33 18.18 4.71 -11.61
CA LEU A 33 18.53 6.13 -11.76
C LEU A 33 19.58 6.55 -10.73
N PHE A 34 19.44 6.11 -9.47
CA PHE A 34 20.41 6.44 -8.43
C PHE A 34 21.83 6.04 -8.82
N SER A 35 22.04 4.78 -9.22
CA SER A 35 23.38 4.28 -9.56
C SER A 35 23.97 5.00 -10.79
N ARG A 36 23.15 5.31 -11.80
CA ARG A 36 23.61 5.98 -13.03
C ARG A 36 23.90 7.47 -12.84
N LEU A 37 23.12 8.15 -12.00
CA LEU A 37 23.18 9.61 -11.86
C LEU A 37 24.10 10.06 -10.72
N LYS A 38 24.52 9.14 -9.82
CA LYS A 38 25.34 9.49 -8.65
C LYS A 38 26.65 10.17 -9.01
N ASN A 39 27.35 9.67 -10.03
CA ASN A 39 28.62 10.23 -10.50
C ASN A 39 28.48 11.60 -11.18
N LEU A 40 27.26 11.99 -11.55
CA LEU A 40 26.92 13.31 -12.09
C LEU A 40 26.51 14.31 -10.99
N GLY A 41 26.63 13.92 -9.71
CA GLY A 41 26.22 14.75 -8.57
C GLY A 41 24.69 14.86 -8.40
N ILE A 42 23.90 14.11 -9.16
CA ILE A 42 22.43 14.13 -9.09
C ILE A 42 21.96 13.06 -8.11
N ASN A 43 21.31 13.48 -7.03
CA ASN A 43 20.73 12.56 -6.05
C ASN A 43 19.30 12.12 -6.44
N VAL A 44 19.01 10.85 -6.17
CA VAL A 44 17.70 10.23 -6.39
C VAL A 44 17.21 9.65 -5.07
N SER A 45 15.96 9.93 -4.72
CA SER A 45 15.28 9.33 -3.57
C SER A 45 13.99 8.64 -4.02
N VAL A 46 13.72 7.46 -3.46
CA VAL A 46 12.43 6.78 -3.51
C VAL A 46 11.79 6.84 -2.12
N ILE A 47 10.62 7.49 -2.08
CA ILE A 47 9.78 7.50 -0.90
C ILE A 47 8.95 6.22 -0.92
N VAL A 48 8.90 5.50 0.20
CA VAL A 48 8.15 4.26 0.36
C VAL A 48 7.11 4.47 1.47
N PRO A 49 5.92 4.98 1.12
CA PRO A 49 4.87 5.18 2.11
C PRO A 49 4.19 3.90 2.54
N THR A 50 3.73 3.88 3.79
CA THR A 50 2.65 2.99 4.23
C THR A 50 1.31 3.71 4.08
N ILE A 51 0.40 3.64 5.07
CA ILE A 51 -0.88 4.32 5.01
C ILE A 51 -0.66 5.80 5.37
N ILE A 52 -0.95 6.70 4.43
CA ILE A 52 -0.99 8.15 4.65
C ILE A 52 -2.41 8.65 4.44
N ASN A 53 -2.89 9.48 5.36
CA ASN A 53 -4.21 10.10 5.28
C ASN A 53 -4.20 11.15 4.17
N THR A 54 -4.60 10.71 2.98
CA THR A 54 -4.76 11.53 1.77
C THR A 54 -6.10 11.22 1.11
N ALA A 55 -6.44 11.98 0.06
CA ALA A 55 -7.61 11.72 -0.76
C ALA A 55 -7.42 10.56 -1.77
N ILE A 56 -6.32 9.77 -1.70
CA ILE A 56 -6.08 8.67 -2.67
C ILE A 56 -7.23 7.66 -2.70
N TRP A 57 -7.84 7.44 -1.54
CA TRP A 57 -9.01 6.57 -1.37
C TRP A 57 -10.29 7.12 -2.01
N ASN A 58 -10.36 8.44 -2.28
CA ASN A 58 -11.50 9.06 -2.99
C ASN A 58 -11.39 8.93 -4.50
N THR A 59 -10.17 8.83 -5.03
CA THR A 59 -9.90 8.86 -6.47
C THR A 59 -9.66 7.48 -7.05
N SER A 60 -9.45 6.47 -6.20
CA SER A 60 -9.36 5.07 -6.60
C SER A 60 -10.73 4.50 -6.94
N THR A 61 -10.92 4.06 -8.19
CA THR A 61 -12.13 3.36 -8.62
C THR A 61 -12.17 1.96 -8.00
N ILE A 62 -13.07 1.75 -7.05
CA ILE A 62 -13.38 0.42 -6.54
C ILE A 62 -14.27 -0.28 -7.56
N LYS A 63 -13.81 -1.40 -8.13
CA LYS A 63 -14.65 -2.24 -8.98
C LYS A 63 -15.61 -3.02 -8.09
N ILE A 64 -16.85 -2.54 -8.02
CA ILE A 64 -17.92 -3.21 -7.31
C ILE A 64 -18.65 -4.14 -8.28
N SER A 65 -18.89 -5.39 -7.87
CA SER A 65 -19.65 -6.36 -8.67
C SER A 65 -21.05 -5.81 -9.00
N PRO A 66 -21.51 -5.85 -10.27
CA PRO A 66 -22.85 -5.44 -10.64
C PRO A 66 -23.94 -6.20 -9.88
N LYS A 67 -23.71 -7.48 -9.58
CA LYS A 67 -24.62 -8.32 -8.78
C LYS A 67 -24.72 -7.78 -7.35
N LEU A 68 -23.59 -7.45 -6.74
CA LEU A 68 -23.55 -6.87 -5.39
C LEU A 68 -24.31 -5.54 -5.32
N LEU A 69 -24.09 -4.66 -6.31
CA LEU A 69 -24.82 -3.39 -6.44
C LEU A 69 -26.32 -3.59 -6.61
N LYS A 70 -26.73 -4.59 -7.39
CA LYS A 70 -28.14 -4.93 -7.60
C LYS A 70 -28.80 -5.45 -6.32
N ASP A 71 -28.12 -6.32 -5.58
CA ASP A 71 -28.70 -7.03 -4.44
C ASP A 71 -28.79 -6.17 -3.17
N PHE A 72 -27.84 -5.24 -2.98
CA PHE A 72 -27.77 -4.41 -1.76
C PHE A 72 -27.94 -2.91 -1.97
N GLY A 73 -27.86 -2.44 -3.21
CA GLY A 73 -27.92 -1.03 -3.55
C GLY A 73 -26.66 -0.25 -3.17
N LYS A 74 -26.39 0.82 -3.92
CA LYS A 74 -25.19 1.65 -3.75
C LYS A 74 -25.01 2.20 -2.33
N LYS A 75 -26.08 2.72 -1.71
CA LYS A 75 -26.03 3.34 -0.38
C LYS A 75 -25.52 2.38 0.71
N LYS A 76 -25.88 1.09 0.64
CA LYS A 76 -25.44 0.12 1.63
C LYS A 76 -23.97 -0.23 1.42
N ILE A 77 -23.57 -0.42 0.16
CA ILE A 77 -22.19 -0.71 -0.21
C ILE A 77 -21.25 0.45 0.13
N ASP A 78 -21.66 1.69 -0.14
CA ASP A 78 -20.89 2.89 0.21
C ASP A 78 -20.59 2.92 1.72
N LYS A 79 -21.55 2.58 2.58
CA LYS A 79 -21.33 2.49 4.04
C LYS A 79 -20.27 1.46 4.44
N VAL A 80 -20.22 0.31 3.75
CA VAL A 80 -19.19 -0.72 4.02
C VAL A 80 -17.80 -0.17 3.68
N TYR A 81 -17.67 0.48 2.52
CA TYR A 81 -16.41 1.07 2.10
C TYR A 81 -16.00 2.29 2.94
N ASP A 82 -16.95 3.07 3.44
CA ASP A 82 -16.68 4.14 4.39
C ASP A 82 -16.11 3.58 5.69
N GLU A 83 -16.67 2.49 6.24
CA GLU A 83 -16.13 1.84 7.44
C GLU A 83 -14.72 1.26 7.21
N LEU A 84 -14.49 0.61 6.07
CA LEU A 84 -13.15 0.15 5.67
C LEU A 84 -12.15 1.30 5.64
N ARG A 85 -12.55 2.42 5.03
CA ARG A 85 -11.73 3.62 4.91
C ARG A 85 -11.44 4.26 6.27
N GLU A 86 -12.44 4.35 7.15
CA GLU A 86 -12.25 4.84 8.52
C GLU A 86 -11.25 3.98 9.28
N GLY A 87 -11.33 2.65 9.13
CA GLY A 87 -10.34 1.72 9.68
C GLY A 87 -8.92 2.02 9.21
N LEU A 88 -8.72 2.18 7.90
CA LEU A 88 -7.42 2.55 7.33
C LEU A 88 -6.96 3.94 7.81
N SER A 89 -7.86 4.92 7.89
CA SER A 89 -7.52 6.27 8.31
C SER A 89 -7.01 6.34 9.75
N LYS A 90 -7.46 5.43 10.64
CA LYS A 90 -6.96 5.32 12.02
C LYS A 90 -5.53 4.79 12.08
N LEU A 91 -5.13 3.94 11.14
CA LEU A 91 -3.77 3.44 11.00
C LEU A 91 -2.86 4.45 10.27
N GLY A 92 -3.45 5.38 9.53
CA GLY A 92 -2.74 6.29 8.65
C GLY A 92 -2.02 7.44 9.36
N MET A 93 -0.83 7.76 8.85
CA MET A 93 -0.09 8.95 9.27
C MET A 93 -0.63 10.21 8.58
N SER A 94 -0.65 11.34 9.28
CA SER A 94 -0.99 12.62 8.64
C SER A 94 0.02 13.01 7.57
N SER A 95 -0.47 13.60 6.49
CA SER A 95 0.34 14.10 5.36
C SER A 95 1.45 15.04 5.83
N ASP A 96 1.16 15.97 6.75
CA ASP A 96 2.15 16.91 7.29
C ASP A 96 3.32 16.21 7.98
N ARG A 97 3.03 15.16 8.75
CA ARG A 97 4.06 14.37 9.43
C ARG A 97 4.90 13.58 8.43
N ALA A 98 4.24 13.00 7.43
CA ALA A 98 4.89 12.27 6.34
C ALA A 98 5.84 13.19 5.56
N VAL A 99 5.36 14.34 5.10
CA VAL A 99 6.16 15.34 4.35
C VAL A 99 7.39 15.78 5.14
N ARG A 100 7.25 16.07 6.45
CA ARG A 100 8.41 16.40 7.29
C ARG A 100 9.45 15.28 7.34
N LYS A 101 9.03 14.01 7.40
CA LYS A 101 9.97 12.87 7.32
C LYS A 101 10.63 12.80 5.95
N TYR A 102 9.85 12.95 4.88
CA TYR A 102 10.33 12.84 3.51
C TYR A 102 11.37 13.92 3.19
N ILE A 103 11.10 15.19 3.52
CA ILE A 103 12.04 16.28 3.33
C ILE A 103 13.36 16.04 4.07
N ARG A 104 13.31 15.50 5.30
CA ARG A 104 14.54 15.16 6.04
C ARG A 104 15.37 14.09 5.33
N GLY A 105 14.75 13.06 4.79
CA GLY A 105 15.45 12.01 4.04
C GLY A 105 16.05 12.53 2.74
N ILE A 106 15.30 13.36 2.01
CA ILE A 106 15.75 14.01 0.77
C ILE A 106 16.97 14.88 1.04
N LYS A 107 16.92 15.74 2.08
CA LYS A 107 18.05 16.61 2.46
C LYS A 107 19.31 15.83 2.87
N LYS A 108 19.16 14.58 3.30
CA LYS A 108 20.26 13.67 3.64
C LYS A 108 20.74 12.83 2.46
N ASN A 109 20.23 13.07 1.24
CA ASN A 109 20.54 12.31 0.03
C ASN A 109 20.32 10.80 0.20
N GLN A 110 19.32 10.41 0.98
CA GLN A 110 18.97 9.00 1.17
C GLN A 110 18.29 8.46 -0.09
N LEU A 111 18.74 7.30 -0.57
CA LEU A 111 18.04 6.59 -1.63
C LEU A 111 16.66 6.17 -1.16
N TYR A 112 16.56 5.43 -0.05
CA TYR A 112 15.28 4.99 0.50
C TYR A 112 14.80 5.90 1.63
N ILE A 113 13.51 6.27 1.58
CA ILE A 113 12.87 7.05 2.63
C ILE A 113 11.56 6.38 3.05
N PHE A 114 11.54 5.86 4.28
CA PHE A 114 10.40 5.17 4.86
C PHE A 114 9.66 6.07 5.85
N ASP A 115 8.32 6.05 5.85
CA ASP A 115 7.55 6.64 6.96
C ASP A 115 7.42 5.69 8.16
N ASN A 116 7.45 4.39 7.90
CA ASN A 116 7.39 3.30 8.87
C ASN A 116 8.55 2.31 8.64
N LYS A 117 9.35 2.08 9.69
CA LYS A 117 10.51 1.19 9.62
C LYS A 117 10.16 -0.29 9.63
N SER A 118 8.93 -0.70 9.96
CA SER A 118 8.52 -2.12 9.91
C SER A 118 8.62 -2.71 8.50
N LEU A 119 8.62 -1.89 7.45
CA LEU A 119 8.89 -2.33 6.08
C LEU A 119 10.30 -2.89 5.90
N LEU A 120 11.27 -2.48 6.73
CA LEU A 120 12.61 -3.04 6.71
C LEU A 120 12.60 -4.49 7.18
N ASP A 121 11.76 -4.84 8.15
CA ASP A 121 11.65 -6.22 8.64
C ASP A 121 11.12 -7.15 7.55
N ILE A 122 10.16 -6.68 6.74
CA ILE A 122 9.63 -7.41 5.58
C ILE A 122 10.71 -7.58 4.50
N LEU A 123 11.48 -6.53 4.20
CA LEU A 123 12.60 -6.60 3.25
C LEU A 123 13.68 -7.57 3.73
N SER A 124 14.01 -7.53 5.02
CA SER A 124 14.96 -8.46 5.63
C SER A 124 14.44 -9.90 5.57
N LEU A 125 13.16 -10.13 5.89
CA LEU A 125 12.51 -11.43 5.77
C LEU A 125 12.66 -11.99 4.34
N LYS A 126 12.31 -11.17 3.34
CA LYS A 126 12.41 -11.50 1.92
C LYS A 126 13.81 -11.91 1.46
N GLY A 127 14.87 -11.39 2.10
CA GLY A 127 16.25 -11.72 1.78
C GLY A 127 16.88 -12.81 2.66
N ARG A 128 16.34 -13.05 3.87
CA ARG A 128 16.96 -13.95 4.88
C ARG A 128 16.38 -15.35 4.87
N ASP A 129 15.07 -15.49 4.67
CA ASP A 129 14.35 -16.78 4.75
C ASP A 129 13.19 -16.77 3.76
N LEU A 130 13.38 -17.45 2.63
CA LEU A 130 12.39 -17.47 1.55
C LEU A 130 11.14 -18.26 1.93
N GLN A 131 11.26 -19.32 2.74
CA GLN A 131 10.10 -20.12 3.14
C GLN A 131 9.23 -19.34 4.11
N GLU A 132 9.84 -18.67 5.09
CA GLU A 132 9.13 -17.80 6.03
C GLU A 132 8.50 -16.61 5.29
N TYR A 133 9.17 -16.07 4.26
CA TYR A 133 8.60 -15.01 3.42
C TYR A 133 7.38 -15.48 2.62
N GLU A 134 7.41 -16.69 2.03
CA GLU A 134 6.25 -17.28 1.35
C GLU A 134 5.06 -17.45 2.30
N ASN A 135 5.32 -17.96 3.52
CA ASN A 135 4.29 -18.10 4.55
C ASN A 135 3.69 -16.74 4.94
N PHE A 136 4.54 -15.73 5.14
CA PHE A 136 4.11 -14.35 5.40
C PHE A 136 3.19 -13.83 4.29
N LEU A 137 3.48 -14.08 3.01
CA LEU A 137 2.61 -13.62 1.91
C LEU A 137 1.22 -14.27 1.98
N VAL A 138 1.15 -15.57 2.24
CA VAL A 138 -0.12 -16.29 2.36
C VAL A 138 -0.91 -15.79 3.57
N GLU A 139 -0.27 -15.67 4.73
CA GLU A 139 -0.89 -15.20 5.97
C GLU A 139 -1.36 -13.75 5.87
N TYR A 140 -0.57 -12.89 5.23
CA TYR A 140 -0.91 -11.49 5.01
C TYR A 140 -2.16 -11.36 4.14
N GLN A 141 -2.25 -12.11 3.04
CA GLN A 141 -3.44 -12.15 2.19
C GLN A 141 -4.66 -12.69 2.95
N GLY A 142 -4.48 -13.82 3.65
CA GLY A 142 -5.57 -14.47 4.39
C GLY A 142 -6.14 -13.60 5.51
N THR A 143 -5.29 -12.94 6.30
CA THR A 143 -5.71 -12.05 7.38
C THR A 143 -6.48 -10.84 6.85
N ASN A 144 -6.00 -10.21 5.77
CA ASN A 144 -6.69 -9.07 5.18
C ASN A 144 -8.04 -9.45 4.57
N ALA A 145 -8.12 -10.61 3.90
CA ALA A 145 -9.37 -11.13 3.37
C ALA A 145 -10.41 -11.38 4.47
N LYS A 146 -10.00 -12.00 5.59
CA LYS A 146 -10.87 -12.23 6.76
C LYS A 146 -11.39 -10.92 7.34
N ASN A 147 -10.51 -9.93 7.57
CA ASN A 147 -10.91 -8.63 8.10
C ASN A 147 -11.92 -7.93 7.17
N MET A 148 -11.75 -8.04 5.85
CA MET A 148 -12.70 -7.51 4.88
C MET A 148 -14.04 -8.24 5.00
N MET A 149 -14.04 -9.57 4.99
CA MET A 149 -15.26 -10.39 5.13
C MET A 149 -16.03 -10.05 6.41
N GLU A 150 -15.35 -9.91 7.55
CA GLU A 150 -15.98 -9.54 8.82
C GLU A 150 -16.73 -8.21 8.74
N ILE A 151 -16.16 -7.21 8.05
CA ILE A 151 -16.82 -5.92 7.85
C ILE A 151 -18.05 -6.08 6.94
N PHE A 152 -17.95 -6.84 5.84
CA PHE A 152 -19.12 -7.11 4.99
C PHE A 152 -20.22 -7.89 5.75
N HIS A 153 -19.85 -8.91 6.52
CA HIS A 153 -20.76 -9.71 7.35
C HIS A 153 -21.46 -8.86 8.42
N LYS A 154 -20.75 -7.91 9.04
CA LYS A 154 -21.33 -6.94 10.00
C LYS A 154 -22.45 -6.10 9.36
N HIS A 155 -22.36 -5.84 8.06
CA HIS A 155 -23.42 -5.18 7.29
C HIS A 155 -24.46 -6.17 6.71
N GLY A 156 -24.41 -7.44 7.08
CA GLY A 156 -25.33 -8.48 6.59
C GLY A 156 -25.13 -8.77 5.10
N ILE A 157 -23.89 -8.68 4.62
CA ILE A 157 -23.51 -9.03 3.25
C ILE A 157 -22.56 -10.21 3.32
N ASN A 158 -22.98 -11.37 2.83
CA ASN A 158 -22.08 -12.49 2.63
C ASN A 158 -21.28 -12.31 1.33
N ILE A 159 -20.13 -11.62 1.43
CA ILE A 159 -19.35 -11.21 0.24
C ILE A 159 -18.82 -12.41 -0.56
N GLU A 160 -18.72 -13.57 0.07
CA GLU A 160 -18.28 -14.84 -0.54
C GLU A 160 -19.21 -15.30 -1.68
N ASP A 161 -20.49 -14.91 -1.65
CA ASP A 161 -21.49 -15.23 -2.69
C ASP A 161 -21.36 -14.36 -3.96
N TYR A 162 -20.37 -13.46 -3.98
CA TYR A 162 -20.14 -12.44 -5.02
C TYR A 162 -18.73 -12.48 -5.63
N ASN A 163 -17.92 -13.47 -5.25
CA ASN A 163 -16.59 -13.74 -5.83
C ASN A 163 -16.69 -14.46 -7.17
#